data_AF-F4RU80-F1
#
_entry.id   AF-F4RU80-F1
#
_cell.length_a   1.000
_cell.length_b   1.000
_cell.length_c   1.000
_cell.angle_alpha   90.00
_cell.angle_beta   90.00
_cell.angle_gamma   90.00
#
_symmetry.space_group_name_H-M   'P 1'
#
loop_
_entity.id
_entity.type
_entity.pdbx_description
1 polymer ?
#
loop_
_entity_poly.entity_id
_entity_poly.type
_entity_poly.pdbx_seq_one_letter_code
_entity_poly.pdbx_strand_id
1 'polypeptide(L)'
;MSPPMVELAVSLIGNAEKLFAATYPTDCDMDPSDVFDREEAWQIVKNASAVSNGQFLRSILGGESLPGLYEMIISCIADWYKSQVYLDHCQELKDQQVMIDQEILNKELIEEEIREQLRLKQAEKDAKASQIQAAKTLRLEKQAEKLRIAGEAKDRRQREQGFKTPGEP
;
A
#
# COMPACT_ATOMS: atom_id res chain seq x y z
N MET A 1 8.79 -8.69 20.65
CA MET A 1 9.56 -9.93 20.47
C MET A 1 8.58 -10.98 20.00
N SER A 2 8.79 -11.61 18.83
CA SER A 2 7.77 -12.51 18.29
C SER A 2 7.76 -13.83 19.09
N PRO A 3 6.57 -14.39 19.40
CA PRO A 3 6.47 -15.66 20.13
C PRO A 3 7.34 -16.81 19.57
N PRO A 4 7.48 -16.99 18.24
CA PRO A 4 8.35 -18.05 17.70
C PRO A 4 9.83 -17.87 18.02
N MET A 5 10.33 -16.64 18.10
CA MET A 5 11.73 -16.38 18.44
C MET A 5 12.04 -16.78 19.88
N VAL A 6 11.09 -16.60 20.79
CA VAL A 6 11.23 -17.03 22.19
C VAL A 6 11.28 -18.55 22.29
N GLU A 7 10.41 -19.24 21.55
CA GLU A 7 10.38 -20.70 21.48
C GLU A 7 11.72 -21.29 21.00
N LEU A 8 12.31 -20.71 19.95
CA LEU A 8 13.62 -21.14 19.46
C LEU A 8 14.70 -20.93 20.52
N ALA A 9 14.74 -19.77 21.19
CA ALA A 9 15.72 -19.48 22.23
C ALA A 9 15.64 -20.50 23.38
N VAL A 10 14.43 -20.80 23.85
CA VAL A 10 14.19 -21.78 24.91
C VAL A 10 14.60 -23.19 24.47
N SER A 11 14.29 -23.56 23.23
CA SER A 11 14.63 -24.88 22.68
C SER A 11 16.14 -25.06 22.56
N LEU A 12 16.87 -24.02 22.12
CA LEU A 12 18.33 -24.04 22.02
C LEU A 12 18.98 -24.23 23.39
N ILE A 13 18.57 -23.46 24.40
CA ILE A 13 19.11 -23.57 25.77
C ILE A 13 18.83 -24.97 26.33
N GLY A 14 17.59 -25.44 26.26
CA GLY A 14 17.23 -26.76 26.80
C GLY A 14 17.91 -27.93 26.09
N ASN A 15 18.22 -27.80 24.79
CA ASN A 15 18.98 -28.83 24.07
C ASN A 15 20.49 -28.73 24.35
N ALA A 16 21.03 -27.53 24.57
CA ALA A 16 22.40 -27.34 25.00
C ALA A 16 22.65 -27.93 26.40
N GLU A 17 21.72 -27.73 27.35
CA GLU A 17 21.77 -28.35 28.68
C GLU A 17 21.80 -29.88 28.61
N LYS A 18 20.98 -30.49 27.73
CA LYS A 18 20.98 -31.94 27.50
C LYS A 18 22.31 -32.42 26.89
N LEU A 19 22.85 -31.68 25.94
CA LEU A 19 24.14 -32.00 25.31
C LEU A 19 25.28 -31.89 26.32
N PHE A 20 25.24 -30.87 27.18
CA PHE A 20 26.20 -30.68 28.27
C PHE A 20 26.17 -31.86 29.25
N ALA A 21 24.98 -32.24 29.74
CA ALA A 21 24.81 -33.36 30.66
C ALA A 21 25.25 -34.71 30.05
N ALA A 22 25.09 -34.88 28.73
CA ALA A 22 25.57 -36.06 28.01
C ALA A 22 27.11 -36.08 27.86
N THR A 23 27.74 -34.91 27.76
CA THR A 23 29.19 -34.78 27.56
C THR A 23 29.95 -34.85 28.88
N TYR A 24 29.37 -34.30 29.95
CA TYR A 24 29.94 -34.28 31.30
C TYR A 24 28.99 -34.98 32.29
N PRO A 25 28.98 -36.34 32.33
CA PRO A 25 28.05 -37.11 33.16
C PRO A 25 28.42 -37.18 34.66
N THR A 26 29.61 -36.70 35.03
CA THR A 26 30.14 -36.65 36.40
C THR A 26 30.33 -35.20 36.83
N ASP A 27 30.42 -34.95 38.14
CA ASP A 27 30.63 -33.62 38.72
C ASP A 27 31.71 -32.84 37.96
N CYS A 28 31.26 -31.79 37.30
CA CYS A 28 32.05 -30.84 36.55
C CYS A 28 31.93 -29.49 37.25
N ASP A 29 33.03 -28.74 37.38
CA ASP A 29 33.01 -27.40 37.98
C ASP A 29 32.40 -26.34 37.05
N MET A 30 32.00 -26.71 35.84
CA MET A 30 31.34 -25.83 34.86
C MET A 30 29.83 -26.06 34.86
N ASP A 31 29.08 -24.98 34.71
CA ASP A 31 27.64 -25.02 34.48
C ASP A 31 27.32 -25.01 32.98
N PRO A 32 26.15 -25.52 32.55
CA PRO A 32 25.72 -25.45 31.15
C PRO A 32 25.73 -24.02 30.59
N SER A 33 25.43 -23.02 31.43
CA SER A 33 25.44 -21.61 31.05
C SER A 33 26.84 -21.05 30.80
N ASP A 34 27.90 -21.70 31.28
CA ASP A 34 29.28 -21.28 30.97
C ASP A 34 29.69 -21.66 29.54
N VAL A 35 28.97 -22.62 28.94
CA VAL A 35 29.25 -23.18 27.61
C VAL A 35 28.26 -22.69 26.56
N PHE A 36 27.00 -22.49 26.94
CA PHE A 36 26.00 -21.92 26.06
C PHE A 36 24.95 -21.14 26.85
N ASP A 37 25.07 -19.82 26.82
CA ASP A 37 24.23 -18.94 27.62
C ASP A 37 23.02 -18.40 26.86
N ARG A 38 22.22 -17.59 27.55
CA ARG A 38 21.03 -16.97 26.96
C ARG A 38 21.36 -15.94 25.89
N GLU A 39 22.46 -15.20 26.02
CA GLU A 39 22.85 -14.19 25.05
C GLU A 39 23.30 -14.86 23.75
N GLU A 40 24.09 -15.93 23.83
CA GLU A 40 24.49 -16.76 22.71
C GLU A 40 23.28 -17.38 21.99
N ALA A 41 22.35 -17.97 22.74
CA ALA A 41 21.09 -18.46 22.19
C ALA A 41 20.34 -17.36 21.43
N TRP A 42 20.37 -16.13 21.95
CA TRP A 42 19.71 -15.00 21.32
C TRP A 42 20.42 -14.49 20.07
N GLN A 43 21.76 -14.50 20.04
CA GLN A 43 22.54 -14.22 18.84
C GLN A 43 22.22 -15.23 17.72
N ILE A 44 22.06 -16.51 18.07
CA ILE A 44 21.61 -17.53 17.11
C ILE A 44 20.21 -17.23 16.60
N VAL A 45 19.25 -16.95 17.47
CA VAL A 45 17.85 -16.68 17.08
C VAL A 45 17.76 -15.50 16.11
N LYS A 46 18.48 -14.41 16.40
CA LYS A 46 18.55 -13.23 15.51
C LYS A 46 19.13 -13.55 14.14
N ASN A 47 20.06 -14.50 14.07
CA ASN A 47 20.76 -14.88 12.86
C ASN A 47 20.28 -16.23 12.28
N ALA A 48 19.14 -16.77 12.73
CA ALA A 48 18.71 -18.13 12.40
C ALA A 48 18.54 -18.36 10.89
N SER A 49 18.07 -17.34 10.16
CA SER A 49 18.00 -17.35 8.70
C SER A 49 19.40 -17.44 8.06
N ALA A 50 20.35 -16.65 8.56
CA ALA A 50 21.70 -16.64 8.02
C ALA A 50 22.45 -17.96 8.32
N VAL A 51 22.26 -18.52 9.52
CA VAL A 51 22.75 -19.85 9.91
C VAL A 51 22.20 -20.92 8.98
N SER A 52 20.89 -20.90 8.71
CA SER A 52 20.23 -21.87 7.82
C SER A 52 20.69 -21.75 6.36
N ASN A 53 21.14 -20.55 5.96
CA ASN A 53 21.73 -20.29 4.65
C ASN A 53 23.24 -20.59 4.59
N GLY A 54 23.80 -21.24 5.61
CA GLY A 54 25.18 -21.72 5.61
C GLY A 54 26.21 -20.73 6.18
N GLN A 55 25.77 -19.67 6.88
CA GLN A 55 26.72 -18.84 7.63
C GLN A 55 27.36 -19.65 8.77
N PHE A 56 28.68 -19.55 8.90
CA PHE A 56 29.43 -20.29 9.90
C PHE A 56 29.10 -19.82 11.32
N LEU A 57 28.54 -20.72 12.13
CA LEU A 57 28.24 -20.49 13.56
C LEU A 57 29.44 -20.00 14.38
N ARG A 58 30.66 -20.43 14.01
CA ARG A 58 31.90 -19.95 14.63
C ARG A 58 32.07 -18.43 14.54
N SER A 59 31.55 -17.80 13.48
CA SER A 59 31.59 -16.34 13.32
C SER A 59 30.59 -15.61 14.22
N ILE A 60 29.54 -16.30 14.69
CA ILE A 60 28.44 -15.75 15.47
C ILE A 60 28.69 -15.95 16.98
N LEU A 61 29.11 -17.15 17.38
CA LEU A 61 29.34 -17.50 18.79
C LEU A 61 30.77 -17.20 19.25
N GLY A 62 31.75 -17.23 18.34
CA GLY A 62 33.16 -17.17 18.72
C GLY A 62 33.59 -18.40 19.54
N GLY A 63 34.86 -18.42 19.97
CA GLY A 63 35.34 -19.35 21.02
C GLY A 63 35.50 -20.83 20.66
N GLU A 64 35.78 -21.61 21.72
CA GLU A 64 35.74 -23.07 21.74
C GLU A 64 34.29 -23.50 21.99
N SER A 65 33.79 -24.43 21.18
CA SER A 65 32.43 -24.96 21.31
C SER A 65 32.47 -26.38 21.85
N LEU A 66 31.45 -26.73 22.62
CA LEU A 66 31.21 -28.11 23.02
C LEU A 66 31.05 -28.99 21.75
N PRO A 67 31.69 -30.17 21.67
CA PRO A 67 31.47 -31.08 20.56
C PRO A 67 29.98 -31.38 20.35
N GLY A 68 29.49 -31.25 19.12
CA GLY A 68 28.08 -31.46 18.79
C GLY A 68 27.17 -30.23 18.97
N LEU A 69 27.67 -29.12 19.53
CA LEU A 69 26.86 -27.92 19.77
C LEU A 69 26.36 -27.30 18.46
N TYR A 70 27.21 -27.24 17.44
CA TYR A 70 26.85 -26.64 16.16
C TYR A 70 25.84 -27.50 15.40
N GLU A 71 26.01 -28.82 15.39
CA GLU A 71 25.05 -29.76 14.83
C GLU A 71 23.69 -29.66 15.54
N MET A 72 23.71 -29.55 16.88
CA MET A 72 22.51 -29.33 17.69
C MET A 72 21.80 -28.03 17.30
N ILE A 73 22.53 -26.92 17.19
CA ILE A 73 21.96 -25.62 16.79
C ILE A 73 21.32 -25.73 15.40
N ILE A 74 22.03 -26.29 14.42
CA ILE A 74 21.53 -26.43 13.04
C ILE A 74 20.25 -27.27 13.03
N SER A 75 20.23 -28.41 13.73
CA SER A 75 19.04 -29.26 13.83
C SER A 75 17.88 -28.53 14.49
N CYS A 76 18.14 -27.83 15.60
CA CYS A 76 17.12 -27.11 16.35
C CYS A 76 16.48 -26.00 15.51
N ILE A 77 17.27 -25.26 14.73
CA ILE A 77 16.77 -24.24 13.80
C ILE A 77 15.95 -24.89 12.68
N ALA A 78 16.44 -25.99 12.10
CA ALA A 78 15.76 -26.70 11.02
C ALA A 78 14.40 -27.27 11.46
N ASP A 79 14.31 -27.76 12.69
CA ASP A 79 13.05 -28.24 13.28
C ASP A 79 12.11 -27.08 13.63
N TRP A 80 12.66 -25.96 14.13
CA TRP A 80 11.89 -24.74 14.39
C TRP A 80 11.25 -24.16 13.12
N TYR A 81 11.94 -24.16 11.97
CA TYR A 81 11.35 -23.76 10.69
C TYR A 81 10.14 -24.59 10.27
N LYS A 82 10.01 -25.81 10.80
CA LYS A 82 8.88 -26.72 10.57
C LYS A 82 7.85 -26.66 11.71
N SER A 83 8.11 -25.92 12.78
CA SER A 83 7.21 -25.86 13.93
C SER A 83 5.93 -25.12 13.56
N GLN A 84 4.81 -25.54 14.15
CA GLN A 84 3.52 -24.90 13.90
C GLN A 84 3.53 -23.44 14.32
N VAL A 85 4.20 -23.12 15.43
CA VAL A 85 4.31 -21.75 15.96
C VAL A 85 5.02 -20.82 14.95
N TYR A 86 6.09 -21.30 14.30
CA TYR A 86 6.77 -20.53 13.26
C TYR A 86 5.89 -20.36 12.02
N LEU A 87 5.21 -21.42 11.58
CA LEU A 87 4.32 -21.39 10.42
C LEU A 87 3.12 -20.45 10.64
N ASP A 88 2.52 -20.49 11.82
CA ASP A 88 1.42 -19.61 12.21
C ASP A 88 1.84 -18.14 12.19
N HIS A 89 3.03 -17.84 12.73
CA HIS A 89 3.57 -16.49 12.66
C HIS A 89 3.84 -16.03 11.23
N CYS A 90 4.37 -16.90 10.37
CA CYS A 90 4.55 -16.59 8.96
C CYS A 90 3.22 -16.31 8.25
N GLN A 91 2.16 -17.02 8.64
CA GLN A 91 0.82 -16.78 8.10
C GLN A 91 0.26 -15.46 8.61
N GLU A 92 0.38 -15.17 9.91
CA GLU A 92 -0.04 -13.91 10.51
C GLU A 92 0.60 -12.70 9.82
N LEU A 93 1.91 -12.77 9.53
CA LEU A 93 2.60 -11.70 8.80
C LEU A 93 2.06 -11.51 7.38
N LYS A 94 1.71 -12.61 6.68
CA LYS A 94 1.08 -12.53 5.36
C LYS A 94 -0.30 -11.91 5.44
N ASP A 95 -1.10 -12.31 6.42
CA ASP A 95 -2.45 -11.79 6.61
C ASP A 95 -2.42 -10.29 6.94
N GLN A 96 -1.48 -9.86 7.78
CA GLN A 96 -1.24 -8.45 8.07
C GLN A 96 -0.86 -7.67 6.81
N GLN A 97 0.02 -8.22 5.97
CA GLN A 97 0.40 -7.57 4.70
C GLN A 97 -0.82 -7.42 3.76
N VAL A 98 -1.62 -8.48 3.61
CA VAL A 98 -2.84 -8.45 2.81
C VAL A 98 -3.81 -7.39 3.32
N MET A 99 -3.98 -7.27 4.64
CA MET A 99 -4.82 -6.23 5.23
C MET A 99 -4.33 -4.82 4.91
N ILE A 100 -3.02 -4.57 5.00
CA ILE A 100 -2.40 -3.28 4.67
C ILE A 100 -2.63 -2.96 3.18
N ASP A 101 -2.37 -3.91 2.30
CA ASP A 101 -2.53 -3.73 0.86
C ASP A 101 -4.00 -3.43 0.49
N GLN A 102 -4.94 -4.12 1.13
CA GLN A 102 -6.37 -3.88 0.95
C GLN A 102 -6.79 -2.50 1.45
N GLU A 103 -6.23 -2.01 2.55
CA GLU A 103 -6.51 -0.67 3.07
C GLU A 103 -6.03 0.41 2.09
N ILE A 104 -4.84 0.24 1.51
CA ILE A 104 -4.30 1.16 0.50
C ILE A 104 -5.21 1.19 -0.73
N LEU A 105 -5.56 0.01 -1.26
CA LEU A 105 -6.44 -0.10 -2.43
C LEU A 105 -7.80 0.56 -2.18
N ASN A 106 -8.39 0.35 -1.00
CA ASN A 106 -9.66 0.95 -0.64
C ASN A 106 -9.58 2.49 -0.60
N LYS A 107 -8.48 3.05 -0.09
CA LYS A 107 -8.26 4.51 -0.08
C LYS A 107 -8.15 5.06 -1.50
N GLU A 108 -7.36 4.43 -2.35
CA GLU A 108 -7.20 4.84 -3.75
C GLU A 108 -8.53 4.82 -4.51
N LEU A 109 -9.35 3.79 -4.30
CA LEU A 109 -10.67 3.68 -4.92
C LEU A 109 -11.60 4.81 -4.48
N ILE A 110 -11.61 5.15 -3.19
CA ILE A 110 -12.41 6.26 -2.65
C ILE A 110 -11.95 7.59 -3.25
N GLU A 111 -10.64 7.82 -3.34
CA GLU A 111 -10.10 9.04 -3.93
C GLU A 111 -10.41 9.17 -5.42
N GLU A 112 -10.37 8.07 -6.17
CA GLU A 112 -10.76 8.03 -7.58
C GLU A 112 -12.25 8.32 -7.79
N GLU A 113 -13.12 7.70 -6.98
CA GLU A 113 -14.55 7.97 -7.00
C GLU A 113 -14.84 9.46 -6.73
N ILE A 114 -14.18 10.06 -5.73
CA ILE A 114 -14.33 11.49 -5.44
C ILE A 114 -13.88 12.36 -6.63
N ARG A 115 -12.75 12.03 -7.24
CA ARG A 115 -12.25 12.75 -8.42
C ARG A 115 -13.22 12.69 -9.58
N GLU A 116 -13.78 11.51 -9.87
CA GLU A 116 -14.73 11.36 -10.97
C GLU A 116 -16.05 12.09 -10.68
N GLN A 117 -16.55 12.04 -9.44
CA GLN A 117 -17.72 12.83 -9.05
C GLN A 117 -17.51 14.34 -9.20
N LEU A 118 -16.33 14.84 -8.88
CA LEU A 118 -15.99 16.25 -9.10
C LEU A 118 -15.92 16.58 -10.60
N ARG A 119 -15.35 15.69 -11.42
CA ARG A 119 -15.28 15.85 -12.88
C ARG A 119 -16.67 15.90 -13.50
N LEU A 120 -17.57 15.00 -13.10
CA LEU A 120 -18.97 14.97 -13.56
C LEU A 120 -19.72 16.24 -13.15
N LYS A 121 -19.58 16.69 -11.89
CA LYS A 121 -20.18 17.94 -11.41
C LYS A 121 -19.69 19.16 -12.19
N GLN A 122 -18.41 19.19 -12.56
CA GLN A 122 -17.86 20.27 -13.36
C GLN A 122 -18.41 20.25 -14.79
N ALA A 123 -18.45 19.07 -15.42
CA ALA A 123 -19.03 18.89 -16.75
C ALA A 123 -20.52 19.31 -16.80
N GLU A 124 -21.30 19.00 -15.78
CA GLU A 124 -22.70 19.47 -15.69
C GLU A 124 -22.82 20.98 -15.59
N LYS A 125 -21.95 21.64 -14.80
CA LYS A 125 -21.93 23.10 -14.69
C LYS A 125 -21.58 23.74 -16.04
N ASP A 126 -20.57 23.21 -16.73
CA ASP A 126 -20.11 23.72 -18.02
C ASP A 126 -21.17 23.51 -19.11
N ALA A 127 -21.86 22.36 -19.11
CA ALA A 127 -22.98 22.10 -20.00
C ALA A 127 -24.14 23.09 -19.79
N LYS A 128 -24.52 23.35 -18.52
CA LYS A 128 -25.55 24.36 -18.19
C LYS A 128 -25.12 25.77 -18.60
N ALA A 129 -23.87 26.15 -18.35
CA ALA A 129 -23.33 27.45 -18.75
C ALA A 129 -23.37 27.63 -20.28
N SER A 130 -22.98 26.59 -21.02
CA SER A 130 -23.01 26.56 -22.49
C SER A 130 -24.43 26.70 -23.03
N GLN A 131 -25.41 26.01 -22.44
CA GLN A 131 -26.82 26.15 -22.81
C GLN A 131 -27.35 27.57 -22.59
N ILE A 132 -27.01 28.19 -21.45
CA ILE A 132 -27.41 29.56 -21.14
C ILE A 132 -26.80 30.53 -22.16
N GLN A 133 -25.52 30.35 -22.50
CA GLN A 133 -24.83 31.19 -23.47
C GLN A 133 -25.44 31.04 -24.87
N ALA A 134 -25.69 29.82 -25.33
CA ALA A 134 -26.36 29.56 -26.60
C ALA A 134 -27.76 30.20 -26.66
N ALA A 135 -28.54 30.10 -25.59
CA ALA A 135 -29.86 30.73 -25.51
C ALA A 135 -29.78 32.26 -25.59
N LYS A 136 -28.77 32.88 -24.94
CA LYS A 136 -28.54 34.32 -25.03
C LYS A 136 -28.17 34.75 -26.46
N THR A 137 -27.25 34.03 -27.11
CA THR A 137 -26.84 34.31 -28.49
C THR A 137 -28.02 34.23 -29.45
N LEU A 138 -28.81 33.16 -29.37
CA LEU A 138 -29.99 32.98 -30.21
C LEU A 138 -31.03 34.11 -30.02
N ARG A 139 -31.20 34.60 -28.78
CA ARG A 139 -32.12 35.71 -28.50
C ARG A 139 -31.63 37.02 -29.13
N LEU A 140 -30.32 37.29 -29.05
CA LEU A 140 -29.71 38.47 -29.65
C LEU A 140 -29.81 38.43 -31.19
N GLU A 141 -29.53 37.28 -31.80
CA GLU A 141 -29.69 37.07 -33.25
C GLU A 141 -31.14 37.32 -33.70
N LYS A 142 -32.12 36.76 -32.98
CA LYS A 142 -33.55 37.00 -33.28
C LYS A 142 -33.94 38.47 -33.15
N GLN A 143 -33.37 39.22 -32.22
CA GLN A 143 -33.61 40.66 -32.10
C GLN A 143 -32.96 41.44 -33.24
N ALA A 144 -31.72 41.12 -33.58
CA ALA A 144 -31.01 41.76 -34.69
C ALA A 144 -31.75 41.55 -36.02
N GLU A 145 -32.22 40.33 -36.29
CA GLU A 145 -32.96 40.03 -37.52
C GLU A 145 -34.31 40.76 -37.57
N LYS A 146 -35.04 40.84 -36.46
CA LYS A 146 -36.27 41.65 -36.38
C LYS A 146 -36.02 43.12 -36.68
N LEU A 147 -34.93 43.69 -36.16
CA LEU A 147 -34.56 45.08 -36.43
C LEU A 147 -34.19 45.28 -37.90
N ARG A 148 -33.46 44.33 -38.50
CA ARG A 148 -33.09 44.37 -39.93
C ARG A 148 -34.33 44.35 -40.83
N ILE A 149 -35.26 43.41 -40.59
CA ILE A 149 -36.53 43.32 -41.34
C ILE A 149 -37.37 44.60 -41.16
N ALA A 150 -37.44 45.15 -39.95
CA ALA A 150 -38.19 46.39 -39.69
C ALA A 150 -37.56 47.61 -40.40
N GLY A 151 -36.23 47.68 -40.46
CA GLY A 151 -35.48 48.69 -41.22
C GLY A 151 -35.77 48.58 -42.71
N GLU A 152 -35.62 47.39 -43.29
CA GLU A 152 -35.91 47.13 -44.70
C GLU A 152 -37.36 47.44 -45.08
N ALA A 153 -38.32 47.12 -44.21
CA ALA A 153 -39.73 47.44 -44.42
C ALA A 153 -40.00 48.96 -44.36
N LYS A 154 -39.33 49.70 -43.48
CA LYS A 154 -39.41 51.17 -43.43
C LYS A 154 -38.82 51.80 -44.69
N ASP A 155 -37.64 51.36 -45.10
CA ASP A 155 -36.97 51.85 -46.30
C ASP A 155 -37.81 51.59 -47.56
N ARG A 156 -38.44 50.41 -47.65
CA ARG A 156 -39.35 50.08 -48.75
C ARG A 156 -40.58 51.00 -48.78
N ARG A 157 -41.19 51.26 -47.62
CA ARG A 157 -42.33 52.20 -47.50
C ARG A 157 -41.96 53.63 -47.86
N GLN A 158 -40.76 54.09 -47.49
CA GLN A 158 -40.28 55.43 -47.86
C GLN A 158 -40.02 55.57 -49.36
N ARG A 159 -39.49 54.52 -50.01
CA ARG A 159 -39.33 54.49 -51.48
C ARG A 159 -40.68 54.49 -52.22
N GLU A 160 -41.69 53.82 -51.67
CA GLU A 160 -43.05 53.80 -52.23
C GLU A 160 -43.81 55.12 -52.00
N GLN A 161 -43.58 55.82 -50.88
CA GLN A 161 -44.16 57.14 -50.60
C GLN A 161 -43.43 58.28 -51.34
N GLY A 162 -42.14 58.14 -51.63
CA GLY A 162 -41.41 59.07 -52.50
C GLY A 162 -41.88 59.06 -53.97
N PHE A 163 -42.73 58.11 -54.37
CA PHE A 163 -43.28 58.00 -55.73
C PHE A 163 -44.71 58.58 -55.87
N LYS A 164 -45.31 59.11 -54.79
CA LYS A 164 -46.60 59.82 -54.79
C LYS A 164 -46.36 61.13 -54.02
N THR A 165 -46.18 62.33 -54.56
CA THR A 165 -46.79 63.11 -55.68
C THR A 165 -46.08 64.50 -55.63
N PRO A 166 -46.02 65.39 -56.66
CA PRO A 166 -47.20 66.11 -57.15
C PRO A 166 -47.21 66.45 -58.65
N GLY A 167 -48.32 66.15 -59.32
CA GLY A 167 -48.74 66.82 -60.55
C GLY A 167 -50.14 67.37 -60.33
N GLU A 168 -50.22 68.59 -59.80
CA GLU A 168 -51.31 69.54 -60.06
C GLU A 168 -50.98 70.28 -61.38
N PRO A 169 -51.93 70.98 -62.04
CA PRO A 169 -53.35 71.19 -61.71
C PRO A 169 -54.34 70.56 -62.72
#